data_AF-A0A957MAN8-F1
#
_entry.id   AF-A0A957MAN8-F1
#
_cell.length_a   1.000
_cell.length_b   1.000
_cell.length_c   1.000
_cell.angle_alpha   90.00
_cell.angle_beta   90.00
_cell.angle_gamma   90.00
#
_symmetry.space_group_name_H-M   'P 1'
#
loop_
_entity.id
_entity.type
_entity.pdbx_description
1 polymer ?
#
loop_
_entity_poly.entity_id
_entity_poly.type
_entity_poly.pdbx_seq_one_letter_code
_entity_poly.pdbx_strand_id
1 'polypeptide(L)' 'MRIALGGIAIESCTFSPLPSRLSDFTIRRGAEFLDRYPFLVSYTGRAEFVPLLYARSLPGGAVEPE' A
#
# COMPACT_ATOMS: atom_id res chain seq x y z
N MET A 1 -8.63 -18.99 9.83
CA MET A 1 -8.83 -18.28 8.55
C MET A 1 -7.66 -17.33 8.35
N ARG A 2 -7.14 -17.21 7.12
CA ARG A 2 -6.02 -16.31 6.81
C ARG A 2 -6.51 -15.24 5.82
N ILE A 3 -6.22 -13.98 6.11
CA ILE A 3 -6.63 -12.83 5.30
C ILE A 3 -5.37 -12.13 4.81
N ALA A 4 -5.15 -12.14 3.50
CA ALA A 4 -4.06 -11.37 2.90
C ALA A 4 -4.42 -9.89 2.86
N LEU A 5 -3.49 -9.03 3.28
CA LEU A 5 -3.63 -7.58 3.21
C LEU A 5 -2.71 -7.03 2.14
N GLY A 6 -3.25 -6.22 1.24
CA GLY A 6 -2.52 -5.53 0.18
C GLY A 6 -3.21 -4.22 -0.17
N GLY A 7 -2.45 -3.23 -0.62
CA GLY A 7 -3.03 -1.97 -1.08
C GLY A 7 -2.06 -1.11 -1.88
N ILE A 8 -2.57 -0.52 -2.96
CA ILE A 8 -1.87 0.46 -3.77
C ILE A 8 -2.74 1.72 -3.80
N ALA A 9 -2.15 2.87 -3.49
CA ALA A 9 -2.86 4.15 -3.42
C ALA A 9 -2.07 5.24 -4.13
N ILE A 10 -2.62 5.68 -5.26
CA ILE A 10 -2.20 6.86 -6.03
C ILE A 10 -3.41 7.33 -6.84
N GLU A 11 -3.51 8.64 -7.06
CA GLU A 11 -4.45 9.22 -8.02
C GLU A 11 -3.64 9.77 -9.20
N SER A 12 -3.86 9.24 -10.40
CA SER A 12 -3.04 9.52 -11.58
C SER A 12 -3.73 10.47 -12.54
N CYS A 13 -2.97 11.42 -13.10
CA CYS A 13 -3.43 12.37 -14.11
C CYS A 13 -2.63 12.20 -15.41
N THR A 14 -3.31 11.87 -16.52
CA THR A 14 -2.68 11.69 -17.84
C THR A 14 -2.21 12.99 -18.49
N PHE A 15 -2.64 14.14 -17.98
CA PHE A 15 -2.17 15.46 -18.41
C PHE A 15 -0.93 15.95 -17.64
N SER A 16 -0.53 15.26 -16.56
CA SER A 16 0.69 15.62 -15.84
C SER A 16 1.92 15.20 -16.66
N PRO A 17 2.87 16.12 -16.94
CA PRO A 17 4.07 15.79 -17.71
C PRO A 17 5.11 15.00 -16.91
N LEU A 18 4.94 14.91 -15.58
CA LEU A 18 5.86 14.22 -14.69
C LEU A 18 5.26 12.87 -14.28
N PRO A 19 5.79 11.73 -14.79
CA PRO A 19 5.34 10.41 -14.38
C PRO A 19 5.73 10.13 -12.92
N SER A 20 4.89 9.36 -12.23
CA SER A 20 5.17 8.91 -10.86
C SER A 20 6.10 7.69 -10.91
N ARG A 21 7.25 7.81 -10.26
CA ARG A 21 8.30 6.78 -10.21
C ARG A 21 8.18 5.92 -8.96
N LEU A 22 8.86 4.78 -8.95
CA LEU A 22 8.93 3.92 -7.76
C LEU A 22 9.43 4.67 -6.51
N SER A 23 10.35 5.61 -6.68
CA SER A 23 10.88 6.46 -5.59
C SER A 23 9.83 7.35 -4.93
N ASP A 24 8.73 7.64 -5.63
CA ASP A 24 7.66 8.50 -5.13
C ASP A 24 6.70 7.72 -4.22
N PHE A 25 6.80 6.39 -4.19
CA PHE A 25 6.00 5.54 -3.32
C PHE A 25 6.66 5.35 -1.97
N THR A 26 5.93 5.67 -0.91
CA THR A 26 6.19 5.11 0.42
C THR A 26 5.71 3.67 0.44
N ILE A 27 6.65 2.74 0.59
CA ILE A 27 6.37 1.31 0.59
C ILE A 27 6.50 0.75 2.01
N ARG A 28 5.48 0.02 2.46
CA ARG A 28 5.49 -0.70 3.74
C ARG A 28 5.26 -2.18 3.52
N ARG A 29 5.98 -3.01 4.27
CA ARG A 29 5.89 -4.48 4.24
C ARG A 29 5.96 -5.05 5.65
N GLY A 30 5.51 -6.29 5.82
CA GLY A 30 5.61 -6.98 7.11
C GLY A 30 4.91 -6.21 8.23
N ALA A 31 5.58 -6.12 9.38
CA ALA A 31 5.06 -5.44 10.58
C ALA A 31 4.70 -3.97 10.32
N GLU A 32 5.50 -3.25 9.53
CA GLU A 32 5.27 -1.83 9.23
C GLU A 32 3.94 -1.59 8.51
N PHE A 33 3.46 -2.57 7.74
CA PHE A 33 2.12 -2.50 7.15
C PHE A 33 1.04 -2.75 8.20
N LEU A 34 1.22 -3.73 9.09
CA LEU A 34 0.25 -4.04 10.15
C LEU A 34 0.12 -2.92 11.19
N ASP A 35 1.19 -2.19 11.48
CA ASP A 35 1.21 -1.06 12.42
C ASP A 35 0.24 0.06 12.01
N ARG A 36 -0.16 0.12 10.74
CA ARG A 36 -1.18 1.05 10.25
C ARG A 36 -2.59 0.72 10.75
N TYR A 37 -2.82 -0.53 11.13
CA TYR A 37 -4.12 -1.05 11.53
C TYR A 37 -4.04 -1.71 12.91
N PRO A 38 -3.76 -0.94 13.98
CA PRO A 38 -3.58 -1.50 15.32
C PRO A 38 -4.84 -2.24 15.81
N PHE A 39 -6.02 -1.91 15.29
CA PHE A 39 -7.28 -2.57 15.62
C PHE A 39 -7.33 -4.05 15.22
N LEU A 40 -6.44 -4.52 14.32
CA LEU A 40 -6.40 -5.92 13.90
C LEU A 40 -6.12 -6.88 15.07
N VAL A 41 -5.47 -6.40 16.13
CA VAL A 41 -5.22 -7.18 17.36
C VAL A 41 -6.51 -7.70 17.99
N SER A 42 -7.63 -6.99 17.83
CA SER A 42 -8.93 -7.38 18.39
C SER A 42 -9.53 -8.64 17.76
N TYR A 43 -8.98 -9.09 16.63
CA TYR A 43 -9.39 -10.29 15.89
C TYR A 43 -8.45 -11.48 16.11
N THR A 44 -7.47 -11.37 17.02
CA THR A 44 -6.56 -12.47 17.38
C THR A 44 -7.35 -13.72 17.75
N GLY A 45 -6.94 -14.88 17.22
CA GLY A 45 -7.64 -16.16 17.40
C GLY A 45 -8.83 -16.39 16.47
N ARG A 46 -9.31 -15.36 15.76
CA ARG A 46 -10.38 -15.48 14.74
C ARG A 46 -9.81 -15.45 13.33
N ALA A 47 -8.80 -14.60 13.09
CA ALA A 47 -8.12 -14.49 11.80
C ALA A 47 -6.62 -14.21 11.97
N GLU A 48 -5.83 -14.71 11.02
CA GLU A 48 -4.43 -14.33 10.83
C GLU A 48 -4.37 -13.33 9.66
N PHE A 49 -3.83 -12.13 9.90
CA PHE A 49 -3.62 -11.13 8.86
C PHE A 49 -2.21 -11.24 8.30
N VAL A 50 -2.12 -11.53 7.00
CA VAL A 50 -0.85 -11.77 6.30
C VAL A 50 -0.51 -10.51 5.48
N PRO A 51 0.45 -9.68 5.91
CA PRO A 51 0.81 -8.46 5.19
C PRO A 51 1.59 -8.79 3.91
N LEU A 52 1.09 -8.32 2.76
CA LEU A 52 1.79 -8.40 1.49
C LEU A 52 2.57 -7.10 1.23
N LEU A 53 1.88 -6.10 0.69
CA LEU A 53 2.45 -4.83 0.26
C LEU A 53 1.46 -3.70 0.51
N TYR A 54 1.95 -2.60 1.06
CA TYR A 54 1.30 -1.31 0.93
C TYR A 54 2.20 -0.33 0.20
N ALA A 55 1.72 0.25 -0.89
CA ALA A 55 2.42 1.27 -1.65
C ALA A 55 1.54 2.51 -1.79
N ARG A 56 2.03 3.67 -1.35
CA ARG A 56 1.30 4.94 -1.48
C ARG A 56 2.19 6.01 -2.09
N SER A 57 1.67 6.71 -3.09
CA SER A 57 2.21 7.98 -3.57
C SER A 57 1.22 9.12 -3.32
N LEU A 58 1.69 10.36 -3.46
CA LEU A 58 0.81 11.52 -3.63
C LEU A 58 0.15 11.46 -5.02
N PRO A 59 -0.96 12.19 -5.24
CA PRO A 59 -1.50 12.36 -6.59
C PRO A 59 -0.43 12.92 -7.54
N GLY A 60 -0.38 12.39 -8.76
CA GLY A 60 0.72 12.69 -9.70
C GLY A 60 0.41 12.29 -11.13
N GLY A 61 1.44 12.24 -11.97
CA GLY A 61 1.29 11.69 -13.32
C GLY A 61 1.12 10.19 -13.33
N ALA A 62 0.87 9.64 -14.53
CA ALA A 62 0.82 8.20 -14.74
C ALA A 62 2.05 7.52 -14.14
N VAL A 63 1.85 6.32 -13.60
CA VAL A 63 2.96 5.51 -13.08
C VAL A 63 3.87 5.14 -14.24
N GLU A 64 5.17 5.32 -14.07
CA GLU A 64 6.18 4.97 -15.06
C GLU A 64 6.08 3.46 -15.39
N PRO A 65 5.89 3.07 -16.67
CA PRO A 65 6.04 1.68 -17.08
C PRO A 65 7.52 1.28 -16.96
N GLU A 66 7.80 0.07 -16.50
CA GLU A 66 9.16 -0.49 -16.36
C GLU A 66 9.99 -0.42 -17.64
#